data_AF-A0A7L2VUM5-F1
#
_entry.id   AF-A0A7L2VUM5-F1
#
_cell.length_a   1.000
_cell.length_b   1.000
_cell.length_c   1.000
_cell.angle_alpha   90.00
_cell.angle_beta   90.00
_cell.angle_gamma   90.00
#
_symmetry.space_group_name_H-M   'P 1'
#
loop_
_entity.id
_entity.type
_entity.pdbx_description
1 polymer ?
#
loop_
_entity_poly.entity_id
_entity_poly.type
_entity_poly.pdbx_seq_one_letter_code
_entity_poly.pdbx_strand_id
1 'polypeptide(L)'
;MEATGTDEVEKIKSKFMSAWHNMKYSWVLKTKTYFSRNSPVFLLGKCYHFKTDGMYLALHSFLFEKINTEISGNVEEFRKDFISRIWLTYREEFPQLKGSALTTDCGWGCTLRTGQMLLAQGLMLHFLGRAWVWPDALDIDNSDSESWTTHTVKKLTASLEASLTAEREPKILPNHHQPPLKRSWDDSERRNEVYHRKIISWFGDSPLAAFGLHQLIEYGKKSGKMAGDWYGPAVVAHILRKAVEEARDPELQGVTVYVAQDCTVYSSDVVDRQCSFMASGKADTKAVIILVPVRLGGERTNMDYLEFVKGILSLEYCVGIIGGKPKQSYYFAGFQDDSLIYMDPHYCQSFVDVSIKDFPLESFHCPSPKKMSFKKMDPSCTIGFYCRTVQDFEKASEEITKMLKSSSKEKYPLFTFVKGHSRDYDFAASPLHEERDLFSEEEKRRLKRFSTEEFVLL
;
A
#
# COMPACT_ATOMS: atom_id res chain seq x y z
N MET A 1 -29.43 -30.95 -1.28
CA MET A 1 -28.21 -31.48 -1.94
C MET A 1 -27.64 -30.52 -2.99
N GLU A 2 -28.08 -29.25 -3.08
CA GLU A 2 -27.58 -28.31 -4.10
C GLU A 2 -26.41 -27.41 -3.66
N ALA A 3 -26.15 -27.25 -2.35
CA ALA A 3 -25.12 -26.35 -1.84
C ALA A 3 -23.67 -26.84 -2.08
N THR A 4 -23.45 -28.15 -2.18
CA THR A 4 -22.10 -28.72 -2.36
C THR A 4 -21.58 -28.57 -3.79
N GLY A 5 -22.47 -28.55 -4.79
CA GLY A 5 -22.08 -28.42 -6.20
C GLY A 5 -21.64 -27.00 -6.58
N THR A 6 -22.25 -25.98 -5.97
CA THR A 6 -21.86 -24.58 -6.18
C THR A 6 -20.49 -24.26 -5.56
N ASP A 7 -20.22 -24.79 -4.36
CA ASP A 7 -18.96 -24.57 -3.65
C ASP A 7 -17.76 -25.20 -4.39
N GLU A 8 -17.94 -26.39 -4.98
CA GLU A 8 -16.88 -27.00 -5.79
C GLU A 8 -16.60 -26.21 -7.08
N VAL A 9 -17.65 -25.71 -7.74
CA VAL A 9 -17.50 -24.88 -8.94
C VAL A 9 -16.80 -23.56 -8.61
N GLU A 10 -17.11 -22.92 -7.48
CA GLU A 10 -16.42 -21.71 -7.02
C GLU A 10 -14.95 -21.98 -6.68
N LYS A 11 -14.65 -23.11 -6.03
CA LYS A 11 -13.28 -23.53 -5.72
C LYS A 11 -12.46 -23.79 -6.98
N ILE A 12 -13.06 -24.43 -8.00
CA ILE A 12 -12.41 -24.66 -9.30
C ILE A 12 -12.18 -23.34 -10.05
N LYS A 13 -13.18 -22.45 -10.09
CA LYS A 13 -13.05 -21.11 -10.68
C LYS A 13 -11.94 -20.32 -10.01
N SER A 14 -11.87 -20.37 -8.68
CA SER A 14 -10.82 -19.70 -7.90
C SER A 14 -9.43 -20.23 -8.26
N LYS A 15 -9.25 -21.57 -8.31
CA LYS A 15 -7.97 -22.18 -8.71
C LYS A 15 -7.56 -21.83 -10.14
N PHE A 16 -8.52 -21.81 -11.08
CA PHE A 16 -8.27 -21.41 -12.46
C PHE A 16 -7.86 -19.94 -12.54
N MET A 17 -8.56 -19.05 -11.83
CA MET A 17 -8.20 -17.63 -11.77
C MET A 17 -6.82 -17.42 -11.16
N SER A 18 -6.47 -18.12 -10.08
CA SER A 18 -5.11 -18.10 -9.51
C SER A 18 -4.06 -18.54 -10.53
N ALA A 19 -4.29 -19.66 -11.23
CA ALA A 19 -3.38 -20.16 -12.26
C ALA A 19 -3.23 -19.20 -13.44
N TRP A 20 -4.33 -18.60 -13.91
CA TRP A 20 -4.33 -17.60 -14.96
C TRP A 20 -3.59 -16.32 -14.54
N HIS A 21 -3.85 -15.84 -13.32
CA HIS A 21 -3.17 -14.69 -12.75
C HIS A 21 -1.66 -14.94 -12.61
N ASN A 22 -1.27 -16.12 -12.15
CA ASN A 22 0.13 -16.52 -12.13
C ASN A 22 0.75 -16.52 -13.51
N MET A 23 0.12 -17.14 -14.51
CA MET A 23 0.67 -17.13 -15.86
C MET A 23 0.80 -15.71 -16.44
N LYS A 24 -0.26 -14.89 -16.31
CA LYS A 24 -0.29 -13.51 -16.83
C LYS A 24 0.76 -12.65 -16.15
N TYR A 25 0.81 -12.65 -14.83
CA TYR A 25 1.65 -11.74 -14.08
C TYR A 25 3.07 -12.27 -13.93
N SER A 26 3.33 -13.57 -13.76
CA SER A 26 4.70 -14.11 -13.78
C SER A 26 5.47 -13.76 -15.07
N TRP A 27 4.79 -13.65 -16.22
CA TRP A 27 5.41 -13.08 -17.43
C TRP A 27 5.78 -11.60 -17.23
N VAL A 28 4.89 -10.81 -16.65
CA VAL A 28 5.14 -9.40 -16.31
C VAL A 28 6.32 -9.23 -15.32
N LEU A 29 6.58 -10.14 -14.37
CA LEU A 29 7.80 -10.07 -13.54
C LEU A 29 9.06 -10.23 -14.39
N LYS A 30 9.03 -11.16 -15.36
CA LYS A 30 10.16 -11.46 -16.24
C LYS A 30 10.50 -10.33 -17.22
N THR A 31 9.58 -9.42 -17.52
CA THR A 31 9.89 -8.24 -18.35
C THR A 31 10.72 -7.21 -17.59
N LYS A 32 11.95 -6.99 -18.08
CA LYS A 32 12.84 -5.95 -17.56
C LYS A 32 12.26 -4.57 -17.86
N THR A 33 12.18 -3.73 -16.83
CA THR A 33 11.78 -2.33 -16.95
C THR A 33 13.00 -1.49 -17.29
N TYR A 34 12.90 -0.67 -18.34
CA TYR A 34 14.00 0.20 -18.77
C TYR A 34 13.93 1.55 -18.06
N PHE A 35 15.06 1.97 -17.50
CA PHE A 35 15.22 3.29 -16.89
C PHE A 35 16.17 4.14 -17.73
N SER A 36 15.83 5.42 -17.88
CA SER A 36 16.74 6.40 -18.49
C SER A 36 17.98 6.54 -17.62
N ARG A 37 19.16 6.61 -18.24
CA ARG A 37 20.41 6.94 -17.54
C ARG A 37 20.60 8.44 -17.34
N ASN A 38 19.86 9.25 -18.09
CA ASN A 38 20.02 10.70 -18.14
C ASN A 38 19.05 11.43 -17.20
N SER A 39 18.01 10.74 -16.73
CA SER A 39 16.98 11.33 -15.88
C SER A 39 17.07 10.77 -14.47
N PRO A 40 16.94 11.62 -13.42
CA PRO A 40 16.90 11.15 -12.05
C PRO A 40 15.70 10.21 -11.81
N VAL A 41 15.89 9.26 -10.90
CA VAL A 41 14.86 8.34 -10.42
C VAL A 41 14.55 8.67 -8.98
N PHE A 42 13.28 8.90 -8.68
CA PHE A 42 12.84 9.18 -7.32
C PHE A 42 12.11 7.97 -6.74
N LEU A 43 12.37 7.64 -5.49
CA LEU A 43 11.72 6.56 -4.75
C LEU A 43 11.53 7.01 -3.30
N LEU A 44 10.28 7.26 -2.89
CA LEU A 44 9.88 7.60 -1.52
C LEU A 44 10.82 8.62 -0.85
N GLY A 45 10.99 9.79 -1.47
CA GLY A 45 11.85 10.85 -0.94
C GLY A 45 13.35 10.77 -1.25
N LYS A 46 13.84 9.67 -1.83
CA LYS A 46 15.25 9.57 -2.28
C LYS A 46 15.37 9.78 -3.79
N CYS A 47 16.45 10.44 -4.20
CA CYS A 47 16.79 10.69 -5.60
C CYS A 47 18.06 9.92 -6.00
N TYR A 48 17.96 9.17 -7.10
CA TYR A 48 19.03 8.35 -7.66
C TYR A 48 19.42 8.84 -9.05
N HIS A 49 20.72 8.82 -9.35
CA HIS A 49 21.23 9.22 -10.66
C HIS A 49 22.09 8.11 -11.26
N PHE A 50 21.72 7.62 -12.44
CA PHE A 50 22.37 6.45 -13.04
C PHE A 50 23.58 6.80 -13.92
N LYS A 51 23.94 8.08 -13.98
CA LYS A 51 25.14 8.59 -14.66
C LYS A 51 26.24 8.88 -13.64
N THR A 52 27.44 8.39 -13.91
CA THR A 52 28.60 8.43 -13.00
C THR A 52 29.40 9.76 -13.07
N ASP A 53 28.99 10.73 -13.90
CA ASP A 53 29.81 11.91 -14.18
C ASP A 53 29.53 13.04 -13.16
N GLY A 54 30.51 13.28 -12.27
CA GLY A 54 30.41 14.20 -11.12
C GLY A 54 30.06 15.66 -11.47
N MET A 55 30.20 16.08 -12.73
CA MET A 55 29.92 17.44 -13.17
C MET A 55 28.41 17.73 -13.36
N TYR A 56 27.58 16.70 -13.62
CA TYR A 56 26.12 16.86 -13.77
C TYR A 56 25.37 16.92 -12.44
N LEU A 57 25.90 16.25 -11.39
CA LEU A 57 25.32 16.27 -10.04
C LEU A 57 25.30 17.70 -9.46
N ALA A 58 26.35 18.48 -9.71
CA ALA A 58 26.44 19.87 -9.26
C ALA A 58 25.36 20.77 -9.92
N LEU A 59 25.12 20.62 -11.23
CA LEU A 59 24.15 21.46 -11.95
C LEU A 59 22.70 21.09 -11.62
N HIS A 60 22.39 19.81 -11.42
CA HIS A 60 21.04 19.38 -11.02
C HIS A 60 20.73 19.69 -9.55
N SER A 61 21.74 19.74 -8.67
CA SER A 61 21.59 20.23 -7.29
C SER A 61 21.01 21.65 -7.26
N PHE A 62 21.42 22.54 -8.17
CA PHE A 62 20.86 23.90 -8.29
C PHE A 62 19.39 23.93 -8.75
N LEU A 63 18.93 23.00 -9.59
CA LEU A 63 17.54 22.93 -10.03
C LEU A 63 16.60 22.36 -8.96
N PHE A 64 17.14 21.49 -8.09
CA PHE A 64 16.42 20.87 -6.99
C PHE A 64 16.67 21.51 -5.63
N GLU A 65 17.38 22.65 -5.55
CA GLU A 65 17.62 23.40 -4.31
C GLU A 65 16.31 23.83 -3.59
N LYS A 66 15.17 23.76 -4.28
CA LYS A 66 13.82 23.94 -3.70
C LYS A 66 13.26 22.72 -2.96
N ILE A 67 13.85 21.54 -3.09
CA ILE A 67 13.44 20.30 -2.42
C ILE A 67 14.69 19.73 -1.76
N ASN A 68 14.75 19.69 -0.43
CA ASN A 68 15.87 19.11 0.34
C ASN A 68 16.02 17.60 0.06
N THR A 69 16.47 17.24 -1.14
CA THR A 69 16.62 15.87 -1.59
C THR A 69 18.10 15.57 -1.65
N GLU A 70 18.61 14.76 -0.72
CA GLU A 70 19.96 14.23 -0.84
C GLU A 70 20.07 13.41 -2.13
N ILE A 71 21.02 13.76 -3.00
CA ILE A 71 21.29 12.99 -4.21
C ILE A 71 22.12 11.77 -3.80
N SER A 72 21.47 10.61 -3.73
CA SER A 72 22.10 9.35 -3.33
C SER A 72 22.07 8.34 -4.49
N GLY A 73 23.24 7.86 -4.89
CA GLY A 73 23.34 6.49 -5.39
C GLY A 73 23.27 6.23 -6.89
N ASN A 74 23.94 5.14 -7.23
CA ASN A 74 23.99 4.53 -8.56
C ASN A 74 22.81 3.54 -8.75
N VAL A 75 22.79 2.81 -9.87
CA VAL A 75 21.73 1.83 -10.21
C VAL A 75 21.56 0.73 -9.15
N GLU A 76 22.64 0.30 -8.51
CA GLU A 76 22.62 -0.78 -7.53
C GLU A 76 21.96 -0.34 -6.22
N GLU A 77 22.24 0.88 -5.76
CA GLU A 77 21.59 1.45 -4.57
C GLU A 77 20.09 1.64 -4.76
N PHE A 78 19.66 2.08 -5.96
CA PHE A 78 18.24 2.14 -6.31
C PHE A 78 17.59 0.76 -6.24
N ARG A 79 18.22 -0.26 -6.86
CA ARG A 79 17.70 -1.64 -6.83
C ARG A 79 17.61 -2.16 -5.41
N LYS A 80 18.66 -1.99 -4.62
CA LYS A 80 18.70 -2.43 -3.23
C LYS A 80 17.57 -1.78 -2.42
N ASP A 81 17.38 -0.47 -2.55
CA ASP A 81 16.31 0.24 -1.84
C ASP A 81 14.91 -0.18 -2.30
N PHE A 82 14.69 -0.35 -3.61
CA PHE A 82 13.41 -0.81 -4.14
C PHE A 82 13.04 -2.21 -3.63
N ILE A 83 13.96 -3.16 -3.71
CA ILE A 83 13.73 -4.55 -3.28
C ILE A 83 13.49 -4.59 -1.76
N SER A 84 14.14 -3.70 -1.01
CA SER A 84 13.98 -3.58 0.45
C SER A 84 12.63 -3.05 0.91
N ARG A 85 11.71 -2.66 0.01
CA ARG A 85 10.33 -2.30 0.42
C ARG A 85 9.47 -3.56 0.45
N ILE A 86 8.57 -3.62 1.43
CA ILE A 86 7.68 -4.77 1.61
C ILE A 86 6.68 -4.82 0.47
N TRP A 87 6.67 -5.95 -0.21
CA TRP A 87 5.82 -6.26 -1.34
C TRP A 87 4.78 -7.31 -0.93
N LEU A 88 3.52 -6.92 -0.99
CA LEU A 88 2.40 -7.80 -0.63
C LEU A 88 1.56 -8.03 -1.88
N THR A 89 1.41 -9.29 -2.23
CA THR A 89 0.72 -9.74 -3.43
C THR A 89 -0.46 -10.61 -3.07
N TYR A 90 -1.23 -11.01 -4.07
CA TYR A 90 -2.18 -12.08 -3.88
C TYR A 90 -1.52 -13.34 -3.33
N ARG A 91 -2.28 -14.06 -2.51
CA ARG A 91 -1.88 -15.32 -1.91
C ARG A 91 -2.98 -16.36 -2.11
N GLU A 92 -2.57 -17.61 -2.15
CA GLU A 92 -3.46 -18.78 -2.14
C GLU A 92 -3.07 -19.75 -1.05
N GLU A 93 -4.01 -20.62 -0.67
CA GLU A 93 -3.81 -21.68 0.33
C GLU A 93 -3.65 -21.15 1.77
N PHE A 94 -4.04 -19.89 2.02
CA PHE A 94 -4.17 -19.37 3.38
C PHE A 94 -5.43 -19.92 4.08
N PRO A 95 -5.51 -19.88 5.42
CA PRO A 95 -6.70 -20.29 6.16
C PRO A 95 -7.98 -19.64 5.66
N GLN A 96 -9.08 -20.39 5.59
CA GLN A 96 -10.35 -19.93 5.04
C GLN A 96 -10.84 -18.61 5.67
N LEU A 97 -11.29 -17.68 4.81
CA LEU A 97 -11.85 -16.39 5.23
C LEU A 97 -13.23 -16.58 5.85
N LYS A 98 -13.41 -16.05 7.07
CA LYS A 98 -14.64 -16.17 7.85
C LYS A 98 -15.87 -15.71 7.05
N GLY A 99 -16.86 -16.58 6.94
CA GLY A 99 -18.10 -16.30 6.22
C GLY A 99 -18.02 -16.44 4.70
N SER A 100 -16.99 -17.12 4.18
CA SER A 100 -16.84 -17.43 2.76
C SER A 100 -16.13 -18.78 2.54
N ALA A 101 -16.13 -19.30 1.32
CA ALA A 101 -15.32 -20.48 0.93
C ALA A 101 -13.89 -20.11 0.47
N LEU A 102 -13.51 -18.84 0.53
CA LEU A 102 -12.28 -18.34 -0.08
C LEU A 102 -11.05 -18.64 0.78
N THR A 103 -10.05 -19.26 0.15
CA THR A 103 -8.68 -19.48 0.67
C THR A 103 -7.65 -18.76 -0.21
N THR A 104 -8.08 -17.75 -0.95
CA THR A 104 -7.24 -16.91 -1.81
C THR A 104 -7.89 -15.55 -2.04
N ASP A 105 -7.06 -14.52 -2.25
CA ASP A 105 -7.50 -13.18 -2.62
C ASP A 105 -7.29 -12.85 -4.11
N CYS A 106 -6.85 -13.84 -4.89
CA CYS A 106 -6.56 -13.69 -6.31
C CYS A 106 -7.81 -13.22 -7.08
N GLY A 107 -7.69 -12.08 -7.77
CA GLY A 107 -8.75 -11.46 -8.57
C GLY A 107 -9.62 -10.43 -7.85
N TRP A 108 -9.47 -10.22 -6.53
CA TRP A 108 -10.30 -9.26 -5.78
C TRP A 108 -9.55 -8.46 -4.70
N GLY A 109 -8.53 -9.02 -4.05
CA GLY A 109 -7.85 -8.40 -2.90
C GLY A 109 -6.86 -7.27 -3.22
N CYS A 110 -6.74 -6.81 -4.47
CA CYS A 110 -5.56 -6.03 -4.92
C CYS A 110 -5.44 -4.71 -4.17
N THR A 111 -6.56 -4.04 -3.89
CA THR A 111 -6.55 -2.76 -3.17
C THR A 111 -6.18 -2.93 -1.70
N LEU A 112 -6.60 -4.04 -1.07
CA LEU A 112 -6.18 -4.38 0.29
C LEU A 112 -4.68 -4.61 0.34
N ARG A 113 -4.12 -5.37 -0.62
CA ARG A 113 -2.66 -5.59 -0.73
C ARG A 113 -1.88 -4.30 -0.89
N THR A 114 -2.34 -3.39 -1.75
CA THR A 114 -1.70 -2.08 -1.88
C THR A 114 -1.81 -1.23 -0.62
N GLY A 115 -2.94 -1.30 0.08
CA GLY A 115 -3.10 -0.67 1.39
C GLY A 115 -2.15 -1.24 2.45
N GLN A 116 -1.98 -2.57 2.47
CA GLN A 116 -0.99 -3.21 3.33
C GLN A 116 0.44 -2.72 3.00
N MET A 117 0.82 -2.60 1.72
CA MET A 117 2.14 -2.06 1.34
C MET A 117 2.35 -0.62 1.79
N LEU A 118 1.32 0.24 1.68
CA LEU A 118 1.38 1.62 2.15
C LEU A 118 1.55 1.69 3.68
N LEU A 119 0.77 0.90 4.43
CA LEU A 119 0.92 0.83 5.89
C LEU A 119 2.28 0.25 6.29
N ALA A 120 2.72 -0.82 5.61
CA ALA A 120 4.01 -1.45 5.84
C ALA A 120 5.15 -0.46 5.64
N GLN A 121 5.09 0.40 4.61
CA GLN A 121 6.07 1.45 4.41
C GLN A 121 6.11 2.45 5.59
N GLY A 122 4.95 2.84 6.13
CA GLY A 122 4.90 3.68 7.33
C GLY A 122 5.52 3.02 8.56
N LEU A 123 5.29 1.72 8.77
CA LEU A 123 5.90 0.95 9.86
C LEU A 123 7.40 0.77 9.66
N MET A 124 7.86 0.54 8.42
CA MET A 124 9.27 0.50 8.07
C MET A 124 9.97 1.82 8.45
N LEU A 125 9.37 2.98 8.12
CA LEU A 125 9.90 4.27 8.56
C LEU A 125 9.90 4.42 10.09
N HIS A 126 8.89 3.88 10.77
CA HIS A 126 8.77 3.98 12.22
C HIS A 126 9.83 3.16 12.99
N PHE A 127 10.05 1.90 12.59
CA PHE A 127 10.93 0.99 13.34
C PHE A 127 12.36 0.92 12.80
N LEU A 128 12.54 1.05 11.48
CA LEU A 128 13.84 0.84 10.81
C LEU A 128 14.41 2.14 10.21
N GLY A 129 13.54 3.12 9.92
CA GLY A 129 13.92 4.38 9.28
C GLY A 129 14.11 4.28 7.77
N ARG A 130 14.10 5.43 7.08
CA ARG A 130 14.13 5.50 5.61
C ARG A 130 15.42 4.92 4.99
N ALA A 131 16.53 5.01 5.70
CA ALA A 131 17.84 4.60 5.20
C ALA A 131 18.05 3.07 5.23
N TRP A 132 17.24 2.34 5.99
CA TRP A 132 17.37 0.90 6.10
C TRP A 132 17.10 0.18 4.77
N VAL A 133 17.94 -0.82 4.50
CA VAL A 133 17.85 -1.73 3.36
C VAL A 133 17.98 -3.17 3.83
N TRP A 134 17.24 -4.08 3.20
CA TRP A 134 17.29 -5.49 3.48
C TRP A 134 18.63 -6.09 2.99
N PRO A 135 19.38 -6.80 3.84
CA PRO A 135 20.71 -7.29 3.50
C PRO A 135 20.75 -8.18 2.24
N ASP A 136 19.75 -9.05 2.07
CA ASP A 136 19.71 -10.08 1.01
C ASP A 136 19.02 -9.58 -0.28
N ALA A 137 18.72 -8.28 -0.36
CA ALA A 137 17.97 -7.69 -1.46
C ALA A 137 18.55 -7.99 -2.85
N LEU A 138 19.88 -8.06 -2.99
CA LEU A 138 20.53 -8.32 -4.29
C LEU A 138 20.71 -9.82 -4.58
N ASP A 139 20.49 -10.69 -3.59
CA ASP A 139 20.68 -12.13 -3.72
C ASP A 139 19.46 -12.83 -4.32
N ILE A 140 18.27 -12.20 -4.28
CA ILE A 140 17.03 -12.72 -4.90
C ILE A 140 17.23 -13.01 -6.39
N ASP A 141 17.98 -12.18 -7.12
CA ASP A 141 18.11 -12.29 -8.58
C ASP A 141 18.87 -13.54 -9.06
N ASN A 142 19.66 -14.19 -8.19
CA ASN A 142 20.50 -15.32 -8.58
C ASN A 142 19.80 -16.69 -8.52
N SER A 143 18.66 -16.80 -7.82
CA SER A 143 17.98 -18.10 -7.61
C SER A 143 16.74 -18.31 -8.49
N ASP A 144 16.10 -17.22 -8.95
CA ASP A 144 14.66 -17.26 -9.23
C ASP A 144 14.24 -17.03 -10.68
N SER A 145 15.17 -16.80 -11.61
CA SER A 145 14.79 -16.73 -13.04
C SER A 145 14.30 -18.08 -13.62
N GLU A 146 14.68 -19.21 -13.01
CA GLU A 146 14.32 -20.57 -13.49
C GLU A 146 13.27 -21.30 -12.63
N SER A 147 13.11 -20.94 -11.35
CA SER A 147 12.25 -21.65 -10.39
C SER A 147 10.74 -21.45 -10.62
N TRP A 148 10.31 -20.23 -10.97
CA TRP A 148 8.90 -19.82 -10.84
C TRP A 148 7.98 -20.42 -11.90
N THR A 149 8.42 -20.50 -13.16
CA THR A 149 7.67 -21.20 -14.21
C THR A 149 7.66 -22.72 -13.99
N THR A 150 8.73 -23.25 -13.42
CA THR A 150 8.89 -24.69 -13.20
C THR A 150 7.96 -25.18 -12.09
N HIS A 151 7.74 -24.39 -11.03
CA HIS A 151 6.76 -24.70 -9.99
C HIS A 151 5.30 -24.62 -10.50
N THR A 152 4.95 -23.62 -11.30
CA THR A 152 3.58 -23.52 -11.86
C THR A 152 3.30 -24.63 -12.87
N VAL A 153 4.25 -24.95 -13.75
CA VAL A 153 4.11 -26.09 -14.68
C VAL A 153 4.02 -27.38 -13.89
N LYS A 154 4.91 -27.64 -12.92
CA LYS A 154 4.82 -28.82 -12.04
C LYS A 154 3.49 -28.90 -11.29
N LYS A 155 2.91 -27.79 -10.82
CA LYS A 155 1.61 -27.74 -10.13
C LYS A 155 0.44 -28.03 -11.08
N LEU A 156 0.50 -27.53 -12.32
CA LEU A 156 -0.49 -27.85 -13.36
C LEU A 156 -0.39 -29.31 -13.79
N THR A 157 0.82 -29.83 -14.00
CA THR A 157 1.05 -31.24 -14.32
C THR A 157 0.63 -32.14 -13.16
N ALA A 158 0.99 -31.80 -11.93
CA ALA A 158 0.57 -32.56 -10.74
C ALA A 158 -0.95 -32.49 -10.50
N SER A 159 -1.61 -31.36 -10.80
CA SER A 159 -3.07 -31.25 -10.71
C SER A 159 -3.79 -32.03 -11.83
N LEU A 160 -3.17 -32.17 -13.01
CA LEU A 160 -3.67 -33.01 -14.10
C LEU A 160 -3.41 -34.50 -13.81
N GLU A 161 -2.23 -34.84 -13.31
CA GLU A 161 -1.82 -36.20 -12.94
C GLU A 161 -2.59 -36.72 -11.73
N ALA A 162 -2.87 -35.87 -10.73
CA ALA A 162 -3.73 -36.21 -9.60
C ALA A 162 -5.20 -36.43 -10.01
N SER A 163 -5.61 -35.95 -11.19
CA SER A 163 -6.93 -36.26 -11.76
C SER A 163 -6.93 -37.55 -12.60
N LEU A 164 -5.76 -38.16 -12.87
CA LEU A 164 -5.62 -39.29 -13.80
C LEU A 164 -4.97 -40.55 -13.21
N THR A 165 -4.35 -40.50 -12.04
CA THR A 165 -3.77 -41.71 -11.41
C THR A 165 -3.88 -41.69 -9.89
N ALA A 166 -4.51 -42.72 -9.34
CA ALA A 166 -4.35 -43.13 -7.95
C ALA A 166 -3.05 -43.95 -7.81
N GLU A 167 -2.32 -43.67 -6.72
CA GLU A 167 -1.17 -44.39 -6.17
C GLU A 167 0.21 -44.22 -6.84
N ARG A 168 1.11 -43.54 -6.11
CA ARG A 168 2.48 -44.01 -5.78
C ARG A 168 3.20 -43.06 -4.80
N GLU A 169 3.89 -43.65 -3.82
CA GLU A 169 4.66 -42.97 -2.76
C GLU A 169 5.91 -42.22 -3.29
N PRO A 170 6.37 -41.13 -2.62
CA PRO A 170 7.56 -40.39 -3.04
C PRO A 170 8.85 -40.93 -2.39
N LYS A 171 9.89 -41.12 -3.21
CA LYS A 171 11.28 -41.37 -2.80
C LYS A 171 11.98 -40.05 -2.44
N ILE A 172 12.61 -40.01 -1.27
CA ILE A 172 13.42 -38.89 -0.76
C ILE A 172 14.85 -39.01 -1.32
N LEU A 173 15.36 -37.94 -1.95
CA LEU A 173 16.78 -37.79 -2.30
C LEU A 173 17.39 -36.70 -1.40
N PRO A 174 18.57 -36.90 -0.80
CA PRO A 174 19.18 -35.89 0.09
C PRO A 174 19.89 -34.82 -0.74
N ASN A 175 19.54 -33.56 -0.51
CA ASN A 175 20.21 -32.42 -1.12
C ASN A 175 21.28 -31.89 -0.15
N HIS A 176 22.57 -32.05 -0.51
CA HIS A 176 23.69 -31.49 0.23
C HIS A 176 23.83 -30.00 -0.10
N HIS A 177 23.34 -29.13 0.78
CA HIS A 177 23.74 -27.72 0.78
C HIS A 177 24.75 -27.49 1.91
N GLN A 178 25.97 -27.12 1.53
CA GLN A 178 26.97 -26.60 2.47
C GLN A 178 26.46 -25.25 3.03
N PRO A 179 26.52 -25.02 4.37
CA PRO A 179 26.11 -23.75 4.93
C PRO A 179 27.11 -22.65 4.55
N PRO A 180 26.64 -21.45 4.16
CA PRO A 180 27.53 -20.33 3.89
C PRO A 180 28.25 -19.91 5.18
N LEU A 181 29.50 -19.44 5.03
CA LEU A 181 30.34 -18.95 6.12
C LEU A 181 29.57 -17.95 7.00
N LYS A 182 29.57 -18.19 8.33
CA LYS A 182 28.97 -17.30 9.34
C LYS A 182 29.54 -15.88 9.22
N ARG A 183 28.77 -14.99 8.60
CA ARG A 183 28.97 -13.54 8.68
C ARG A 183 28.78 -13.12 10.15
N SER A 184 29.67 -12.31 10.69
CA SER A 184 29.53 -11.73 12.04
C SER A 184 28.55 -10.56 11.94
N TRP A 185 27.34 -10.72 12.46
CA TRP A 185 26.32 -9.67 12.49
C TRP A 185 26.57 -8.72 13.67
N ASP A 186 26.51 -7.41 13.43
CA ASP A 186 26.46 -6.41 14.49
C ASP A 186 25.11 -6.47 15.25
N ASP A 187 25.08 -6.03 16.50
CA ASP A 187 23.86 -6.02 17.33
C ASP A 187 22.79 -5.09 16.76
N SER A 188 23.18 -4.04 16.04
CA SER A 188 22.24 -3.20 15.28
C SER A 188 21.58 -3.96 14.13
N GLU A 189 22.34 -4.74 13.37
CA GLU A 189 21.84 -5.54 12.25
C GLU A 189 20.87 -6.63 12.72
N ARG A 190 21.18 -7.28 13.85
CA ARG A 190 20.27 -8.27 14.46
C ARG A 190 18.94 -7.66 14.90
N ARG A 191 18.97 -6.49 15.55
CA ARG A 191 17.73 -5.79 15.94
C ARG A 191 16.89 -5.40 14.73
N ASN A 192 17.54 -4.92 13.68
CA ASN A 192 16.84 -4.56 12.44
C ASN A 192 16.20 -5.77 11.76
N GLU A 193 16.88 -6.91 11.71
CA GLU A 193 16.31 -8.15 11.17
C GLU A 193 15.10 -8.63 11.98
N VAL A 194 15.16 -8.52 13.32
CA VAL A 194 14.02 -8.84 14.20
C VAL A 194 12.82 -7.94 13.89
N TYR A 195 13.01 -6.62 13.81
CA TYR A 195 11.93 -5.70 13.46
C TYR A 195 11.42 -5.90 12.04
N HIS A 196 12.28 -6.20 11.09
CA HIS A 196 11.89 -6.48 9.71
C HIS A 196 10.94 -7.67 9.62
N ARG A 197 11.29 -8.81 10.24
CA ARG A 197 10.43 -9.99 10.33
C ARG A 197 9.15 -9.71 11.09
N LYS A 198 9.24 -8.97 12.21
CA LYS A 198 8.09 -8.56 13.01
C LYS A 198 7.09 -7.74 12.21
N ILE A 199 7.56 -6.73 11.46
CA ILE A 199 6.72 -5.93 10.56
C ILE A 199 6.00 -6.84 9.58
N ILE A 200 6.70 -7.71 8.85
CA ILE A 200 6.09 -8.62 7.86
C ILE A 200 5.05 -9.54 8.51
N SER A 201 5.33 -10.05 9.72
CA SER A 201 4.42 -10.93 10.45
C SER A 201 3.06 -10.29 10.76
N TRP A 202 3.00 -8.96 10.93
CA TRP A 202 1.71 -8.27 11.12
C TRP A 202 0.84 -8.29 9.86
N PHE A 203 1.41 -8.52 8.68
CA PHE A 203 0.70 -8.57 7.40
C PHE A 203 0.43 -9.97 6.86
N GLY A 204 0.88 -11.02 7.56
CA GLY A 204 0.68 -12.40 7.13
C GLY A 204 -0.79 -12.76 6.93
N ASP A 205 -1.08 -13.72 6.06
CA ASP A 205 -2.46 -14.14 5.76
C ASP A 205 -2.99 -15.14 6.80
N SER A 206 -2.86 -14.79 8.07
CA SER A 206 -3.34 -15.56 9.21
C SER A 206 -4.39 -14.76 9.98
N PRO A 207 -5.41 -15.41 10.57
CA PRO A 207 -6.37 -14.76 11.44
C PRO A 207 -5.76 -13.97 12.62
N LEU A 208 -4.53 -14.29 13.02
CA LEU A 208 -3.82 -13.62 14.12
C LEU A 208 -3.03 -12.38 13.70
N ALA A 209 -2.77 -12.21 12.40
CA ALA A 209 -1.98 -11.10 11.89
C ALA A 209 -2.82 -9.80 11.92
N ALA A 210 -2.36 -8.79 12.66
CA ALA A 210 -3.11 -7.57 12.94
C ALA A 210 -3.59 -6.83 11.68
N PHE A 211 -2.78 -6.85 10.63
CA PHE A 211 -3.01 -6.20 9.35
C PHE A 211 -3.16 -7.20 8.20
N GLY A 212 -3.33 -8.49 8.52
CA GLY A 212 -3.60 -9.56 7.55
C GLY A 212 -5.00 -9.44 6.94
N LEU A 213 -5.21 -10.08 5.78
CA LEU A 213 -6.49 -9.99 5.05
C LEU A 213 -7.70 -10.35 5.91
N HIS A 214 -7.60 -11.38 6.74
CA HIS A 214 -8.67 -11.82 7.64
C HIS A 214 -9.22 -10.68 8.50
N GLN A 215 -8.33 -9.87 9.08
CA GLN A 215 -8.70 -8.73 9.92
C GLN A 215 -9.21 -7.56 9.08
N LEU A 216 -8.55 -7.25 7.97
CA LEU A 216 -8.95 -6.14 7.10
C LEU A 216 -10.36 -6.33 6.52
N ILE A 217 -10.73 -7.58 6.19
CA ILE A 217 -12.08 -7.92 5.71
C ILE A 217 -13.11 -7.75 6.83
N GLU A 218 -12.79 -8.16 8.06
CA GLU A 218 -13.68 -7.98 9.21
C GLU A 218 -14.00 -6.49 9.43
N TYR A 219 -12.98 -5.62 9.37
CA TYR A 219 -13.19 -4.17 9.48
C TYR A 219 -13.95 -3.59 8.26
N GLY A 220 -13.79 -4.19 7.08
CA GLY A 220 -14.52 -3.80 5.86
C GLY A 220 -16.02 -4.03 5.93
N LYS A 221 -16.52 -4.93 6.78
CA LYS A 221 -17.95 -5.25 6.90
C LYS A 221 -18.82 -4.04 7.23
N LYS A 222 -18.32 -3.12 8.06
CA LYS A 222 -19.04 -1.88 8.41
C LYS A 222 -19.26 -0.96 7.21
N SER A 223 -18.44 -1.09 6.17
CA SER A 223 -18.57 -0.37 4.89
C SER A 223 -19.28 -1.21 3.82
N GLY A 224 -19.99 -2.27 4.22
CA GLY A 224 -20.71 -3.18 3.31
C GLY A 224 -19.80 -4.04 2.43
N LYS A 225 -18.53 -4.23 2.82
CA LYS A 225 -17.56 -5.05 2.06
C LYS A 225 -17.39 -6.44 2.68
N MET A 226 -17.25 -7.43 1.82
CA MET A 226 -17.02 -8.83 2.18
C MET A 226 -15.85 -9.43 1.39
N ALA A 227 -15.40 -10.62 1.79
CA ALA A 227 -14.41 -11.38 1.02
C ALA A 227 -14.93 -11.62 -0.40
N GLY A 228 -14.10 -11.34 -1.40
CA GLY A 228 -14.48 -11.39 -2.82
C GLY A 228 -14.86 -10.04 -3.44
N ASP A 229 -15.20 -9.04 -2.62
CA ASP A 229 -15.55 -7.71 -3.13
C ASP A 229 -14.32 -6.92 -3.59
N TRP A 230 -14.55 -5.98 -4.50
CA TRP A 230 -13.57 -4.94 -4.77
C TRP A 230 -13.67 -3.81 -3.74
N TYR A 231 -12.51 -3.32 -3.29
CA TYR A 231 -12.36 -2.22 -2.34
C TYR A 231 -11.77 -1.00 -3.05
N GLY A 232 -12.31 0.18 -2.78
CA GLY A 232 -11.75 1.45 -3.26
C GLY A 232 -10.66 2.00 -2.31
N PRO A 233 -9.70 2.81 -2.80
CA PRO A 233 -8.61 3.37 -1.99
C PRO A 233 -9.06 4.10 -0.72
N ALA A 234 -10.17 4.87 -0.80
CA ALA A 234 -10.74 5.58 0.36
C ALA A 234 -11.25 4.62 1.44
N VAL A 235 -11.96 3.56 1.04
CA VAL A 235 -12.46 2.53 1.96
C VAL A 235 -11.30 1.81 2.65
N VAL A 236 -10.26 1.47 1.88
CA VAL A 236 -9.05 0.84 2.44
C VAL A 236 -8.36 1.75 3.45
N ALA A 237 -8.28 3.06 3.22
CA ALA A 237 -7.70 4.00 4.19
C ALA A 237 -8.40 3.93 5.57
N HIS A 238 -9.73 3.90 5.59
CA HIS A 238 -10.49 3.77 6.84
C HIS A 238 -10.37 2.39 7.48
N ILE A 239 -10.25 1.32 6.68
CA ILE A 239 -9.97 -0.03 7.18
C ILE A 239 -8.60 -0.08 7.87
N LEU A 240 -7.56 0.48 7.26
CA LEU A 240 -6.21 0.55 7.85
C LEU A 240 -6.22 1.36 9.15
N ARG A 241 -6.94 2.48 9.18
CA ARG A 241 -7.13 3.26 10.42
C ARG A 241 -7.70 2.39 11.52
N LYS A 242 -8.80 1.69 11.23
CA LYS A 242 -9.45 0.82 12.22
C LYS A 242 -8.55 -0.33 12.66
N ALA A 243 -7.79 -0.92 11.74
CA ALA A 243 -6.88 -2.00 12.03
C ALA A 243 -5.76 -1.57 13.00
N VAL A 244 -5.19 -0.37 12.82
CA VAL A 244 -4.19 0.18 13.73
C VAL A 244 -4.78 0.54 15.09
N GLU A 245 -5.99 1.12 15.13
CA GLU A 245 -6.70 1.43 16.39
C GLU A 245 -6.99 0.19 17.25
N GLU A 246 -7.31 -0.94 16.61
CA GLU A 246 -7.66 -2.20 17.28
C GLU A 246 -6.45 -3.14 17.50
N ALA A 247 -5.27 -2.75 17.01
CA ALA A 247 -4.07 -3.56 17.14
C ALA A 247 -3.66 -3.66 18.62
N ARG A 248 -3.57 -4.89 19.13
CA ARG A 248 -3.24 -5.18 20.52
C ARG A 248 -1.74 -5.39 20.78
N ASP A 249 -0.93 -5.42 19.73
CA ASP A 249 0.51 -5.57 19.87
C ASP A 249 1.07 -4.33 20.60
N PRO A 250 1.81 -4.49 21.72
CA PRO A 250 2.38 -3.38 22.46
C PRO A 250 3.31 -2.50 21.62
N GLU A 251 4.01 -3.06 20.64
CA GLU A 251 4.93 -2.30 19.78
C GLU A 251 4.19 -1.33 18.84
N LEU A 252 2.92 -1.60 18.55
CA LEU A 252 2.09 -0.75 17.68
C LEU A 252 1.45 0.43 18.42
N GLN A 253 1.53 0.51 19.75
CA GLN A 253 0.87 1.56 20.54
C GLN A 253 1.44 2.97 20.26
N GLY A 254 2.69 3.05 19.79
CA GLY A 254 3.36 4.29 19.40
C GLY A 254 3.01 4.82 18.01
N VAL A 255 2.11 4.17 17.27
CA VAL A 255 1.68 4.58 15.92
C VAL A 255 0.17 4.73 15.88
N THR A 256 -0.31 5.73 15.14
CA THR A 256 -1.72 5.94 14.84
C THR A 256 -1.92 6.31 13.38
N VAL A 257 -3.15 6.23 12.91
CA VAL A 257 -3.53 6.59 11.53
C VAL A 257 -4.59 7.67 11.58
N TYR A 258 -4.43 8.70 10.74
CA TYR A 258 -5.43 9.72 10.48
C TYR A 258 -5.90 9.58 9.03
N VAL A 259 -7.21 9.65 8.79
CA VAL A 259 -7.76 9.69 7.43
C VAL A 259 -8.44 11.03 7.23
N ALA A 260 -8.00 11.77 6.21
CA ALA A 260 -8.58 13.06 5.84
C ALA A 260 -10.07 12.91 5.49
N GLN A 261 -10.85 13.93 5.84
CA GLN A 261 -12.28 14.01 5.54
C GLN A 261 -12.48 15.06 4.45
N ASP A 262 -13.21 14.74 3.38
CA ASP A 262 -13.54 15.68 2.30
C ASP A 262 -12.31 16.42 1.76
N CYS A 263 -11.23 15.66 1.51
CA CYS A 263 -9.92 16.19 1.08
C CYS A 263 -9.33 17.27 2.02
N THR A 264 -9.68 17.23 3.31
CA THR A 264 -9.24 18.18 4.33
C THR A 264 -8.55 17.45 5.48
N VAL A 265 -7.35 17.93 5.83
CA VAL A 265 -6.59 17.50 7.00
C VAL A 265 -6.72 18.57 8.08
N TYR A 266 -7.43 18.25 9.16
CA TYR A 266 -7.63 19.14 10.30
C TYR A 266 -6.44 19.04 11.26
N SER A 267 -5.65 20.10 11.36
CA SER A 267 -4.38 20.09 12.09
C SER A 267 -4.55 19.72 13.57
N SER A 268 -5.59 20.24 14.25
CA SER A 268 -5.78 19.93 15.67
C SER A 268 -6.16 18.46 15.90
N ASP A 269 -6.90 17.85 14.97
CA ASP A 269 -7.25 16.43 15.03
C ASP A 269 -6.03 15.52 14.87
N VAL A 270 -5.04 15.94 14.08
CA VAL A 270 -3.77 15.21 13.93
C VAL A 270 -2.92 15.38 15.18
N VAL A 271 -2.77 16.61 15.68
CA VAL A 271 -1.98 16.91 16.88
C VAL A 271 -2.52 16.19 18.11
N ASP A 272 -3.84 16.18 18.33
CA ASP A 272 -4.48 15.46 19.44
C ASP A 272 -4.15 13.96 19.42
N ARG A 273 -4.10 13.37 18.22
CA ARG A 273 -3.76 11.95 18.05
C ARG A 273 -2.30 11.65 18.38
N GLN A 274 -1.40 12.60 18.12
CA GLN A 274 0.02 12.48 18.49
C GLN A 274 0.24 12.74 19.99
N CYS A 275 -0.52 13.66 20.57
CA CYS A 275 -0.48 14.05 21.97
C CYS A 275 -1.55 13.31 22.78
N SER A 276 -1.42 11.99 22.93
CA SER A 276 -2.33 11.24 23.81
C SER A 276 -1.97 11.51 25.28
N PHE A 277 -2.84 12.23 26.00
CA PHE A 277 -2.71 12.43 27.45
C PHE A 277 -3.10 11.14 28.20
N MET A 278 -2.12 10.40 28.73
CA MET A 278 -2.41 9.36 29.72
C MET A 278 -2.63 9.97 31.10
N ALA A 279 -3.56 9.39 31.86
CA ALA A 279 -3.87 9.76 33.25
C ALA A 279 -2.67 9.64 34.22
N SER A 280 -1.55 9.04 33.81
CA SER A 280 -0.34 8.86 34.64
C SER A 280 0.69 10.01 34.52
N GLY A 281 0.34 11.13 33.87
CA GLY A 281 1.19 12.33 33.81
C GLY A 281 2.41 12.23 32.88
N LYS A 282 2.59 11.11 32.16
CA LYS A 282 3.60 10.96 31.10
C LYS A 282 2.87 10.95 29.75
N ALA A 283 2.99 12.02 28.98
CA ALA A 283 2.44 12.07 27.63
C ALA A 283 3.21 11.08 26.75
N ASP A 284 2.54 10.07 26.23
CA ASP A 284 3.13 9.17 25.26
C ASP A 284 2.88 9.76 23.87
N THR A 285 3.97 10.11 23.16
CA THR A 285 3.87 10.76 21.85
C THR A 285 3.76 9.69 20.79
N LYS A 286 2.66 9.70 20.02
CA LYS A 286 2.45 8.79 18.91
C LYS A 286 2.93 9.39 17.59
N ALA A 287 3.54 8.56 16.74
CA ALA A 287 3.70 8.87 15.34
C ALA A 287 2.37 8.73 14.60
N VAL A 288 2.14 9.55 13.57
CA VAL A 288 0.91 9.51 12.77
C VAL A 288 1.21 9.18 11.31
N ILE A 289 0.44 8.24 10.76
CA ILE A 289 0.33 8.02 9.31
C ILE A 289 -0.93 8.73 8.83
N ILE A 290 -0.77 9.73 7.98
CA ILE A 290 -1.86 10.54 7.42
C ILE A 290 -2.22 9.95 6.05
N LEU A 291 -3.46 9.53 5.88
CA LEU A 291 -4.01 9.02 4.63
C LEU A 291 -4.98 10.04 4.05
N VAL A 292 -4.75 10.46 2.82
CA VAL A 292 -5.58 11.44 2.13
C VAL A 292 -6.17 10.77 0.88
N PRO A 293 -7.42 10.26 0.97
CA PRO A 293 -8.16 9.85 -0.21
C PRO A 293 -8.44 11.06 -1.09
N VAL A 294 -8.08 10.98 -2.38
CA VAL A 294 -8.22 12.06 -3.35
C VAL A 294 -8.63 11.53 -4.71
N ARG A 295 -9.03 12.45 -5.60
CA ARG A 295 -9.35 12.15 -6.99
C ARG A 295 -8.60 13.10 -7.92
N LEU A 296 -7.62 12.58 -8.65
CA LEU A 296 -6.72 13.31 -9.56
C LEU A 296 -7.37 13.62 -10.93
N GLY A 297 -8.68 13.58 -11.05
CA GLY A 297 -9.40 13.81 -12.32
C GLY A 297 -10.73 13.07 -12.43
N GLY A 298 -11.46 13.31 -13.51
CA GLY A 298 -12.76 12.67 -13.78
C GLY A 298 -12.61 11.21 -14.21
N GLU A 299 -12.74 10.97 -15.52
CA GLU A 299 -12.53 9.64 -16.13
C GLU A 299 -11.06 9.31 -16.35
N ARG A 300 -10.22 10.34 -16.48
CA ARG A 300 -8.78 10.25 -16.71
C ARG A 300 -8.08 11.20 -15.75
N THR A 301 -6.84 10.87 -15.42
CA THR A 301 -5.97 11.72 -14.61
C THR A 301 -5.73 13.06 -15.30
N ASN A 302 -5.92 14.15 -14.57
CA ASN A 302 -5.58 15.49 -14.99
C ASN A 302 -4.05 15.67 -14.89
N MET A 303 -3.43 16.04 -16.01
CA MET A 303 -1.98 16.21 -16.09
C MET A 303 -1.48 17.41 -15.29
N ASP A 304 -2.34 18.36 -14.95
CA ASP A 304 -1.97 19.50 -14.10
C ASP A 304 -1.55 19.07 -12.68
N TYR A 305 -1.95 17.87 -12.24
CA TYR A 305 -1.50 17.29 -10.98
C TYR A 305 -0.18 16.51 -11.09
N LEU A 306 0.39 16.31 -12.29
CA LEU A 306 1.61 15.51 -12.45
C LEU A 306 2.77 16.06 -11.60
N GLU A 307 3.03 17.36 -11.71
CA GLU A 307 4.14 18.00 -11.00
C GLU A 307 3.91 18.01 -9.49
N PHE A 308 2.66 18.16 -9.04
CA PHE A 308 2.31 17.99 -7.63
C PHE A 308 2.59 16.56 -7.14
N VAL A 309 2.14 15.54 -7.89
CA VAL A 309 2.35 14.12 -7.53
C VAL A 309 3.83 13.76 -7.49
N LYS A 310 4.62 14.23 -8.47
CA LYS A 310 6.09 14.07 -8.46
C LYS A 310 6.68 14.77 -7.23
N GLY A 311 6.26 15.99 -6.96
CA GLY A 311 6.68 16.73 -5.78
C GLY A 311 6.47 15.96 -4.49
N ILE A 312 5.27 15.42 -4.23
CA ILE A 312 5.00 14.70 -2.97
C ILE A 312 5.77 13.39 -2.87
N LEU A 313 5.98 12.67 -3.98
CA LEU A 313 6.78 11.43 -4.01
C LEU A 313 8.28 11.71 -3.76
N SER A 314 8.73 12.96 -3.94
CA SER A 314 10.08 13.42 -3.59
C SER A 314 10.23 13.82 -2.13
N LEU A 315 9.19 13.76 -1.30
CA LEU A 315 9.26 14.11 0.13
C LEU A 315 9.62 12.88 0.98
N GLU A 316 10.52 13.05 1.96
CA GLU A 316 11.00 11.98 2.84
C GLU A 316 9.90 11.35 3.71
N TYR A 317 8.86 12.12 4.03
CA TYR A 317 7.71 11.67 4.81
C TYR A 317 6.59 11.10 3.94
N CYS A 318 6.71 11.06 2.61
CA CYS A 318 5.73 10.37 1.78
C CYS A 318 5.91 8.85 1.88
N VAL A 319 4.83 8.14 2.18
CA VAL A 319 4.80 6.66 2.21
C VAL A 319 4.14 6.07 0.97
N GLY A 320 4.09 6.85 -0.12
CA GLY A 320 3.59 6.44 -1.42
C GLY A 320 2.09 6.67 -1.62
N ILE A 321 1.58 6.14 -2.72
CA ILE A 321 0.20 6.34 -3.19
C ILE A 321 -0.38 4.97 -3.56
N ILE A 322 -1.60 4.68 -3.11
CA ILE A 322 -2.35 3.51 -3.57
C ILE A 322 -3.47 3.97 -4.49
N GLY A 323 -3.72 3.24 -5.57
CA GLY A 323 -4.77 3.60 -6.51
C GLY A 323 -4.81 2.67 -7.70
N GLY A 324 -5.84 2.83 -8.52
CA GLY A 324 -6.04 1.98 -9.69
C GLY A 324 -7.50 1.65 -9.92
N LYS A 325 -7.75 1.01 -11.06
CA LYS A 325 -9.09 0.60 -11.48
C LYS A 325 -9.55 -0.59 -10.66
N PRO A 326 -10.87 -0.90 -10.67
CA PRO A 326 -11.37 -2.17 -10.21
C PRO A 326 -10.53 -3.35 -10.71
N LYS A 327 -10.03 -4.16 -9.77
CA LYS A 327 -9.14 -5.32 -10.01
C LYS A 327 -7.76 -5.01 -10.63
N GLN A 328 -7.33 -3.75 -10.59
CA GLN A 328 -6.04 -3.27 -11.09
C GLN A 328 -5.48 -2.17 -10.17
N SER A 329 -5.29 -2.49 -8.88
CA SER A 329 -4.70 -1.56 -7.91
C SER A 329 -3.17 -1.70 -7.87
N TYR A 330 -2.46 -0.59 -7.72
CA TYR A 330 -1.00 -0.55 -7.61
C TYR A 330 -0.56 0.30 -6.43
N TYR A 331 0.64 0.01 -5.92
CA TYR A 331 1.32 0.85 -4.93
C TYR A 331 2.42 1.64 -5.63
N PHE A 332 2.21 2.94 -5.80
CA PHE A 332 3.13 3.86 -6.44
C PHE A 332 4.09 4.42 -5.40
N ALA A 333 5.38 4.14 -5.57
CA ALA A 333 6.42 4.48 -4.61
C ALA A 333 7.41 5.53 -5.15
N GLY A 334 7.34 5.88 -6.43
CA GLY A 334 8.34 6.77 -7.03
C GLY A 334 8.00 7.17 -8.46
N PHE A 335 8.95 7.80 -9.13
CA PHE A 335 8.82 8.20 -10.53
C PHE A 335 10.17 8.34 -11.25
N GLN A 336 10.11 8.33 -12.58
CA GLN A 336 11.17 8.79 -13.47
C GLN A 336 10.50 9.46 -14.68
N ASP A 337 10.92 10.68 -15.02
CA ASP A 337 10.28 11.50 -16.04
C ASP A 337 8.76 11.64 -15.73
N ASP A 338 7.89 11.28 -16.68
CA ASP A 338 6.42 11.30 -16.54
C ASP A 338 5.84 9.92 -16.18
N SER A 339 6.68 8.99 -15.76
CA SER A 339 6.28 7.62 -15.42
C SER A 339 6.40 7.36 -13.92
N LEU A 340 5.33 6.85 -13.32
CA LEU A 340 5.32 6.38 -11.95
C LEU A 340 5.97 5.00 -11.85
N ILE A 341 6.73 4.79 -10.78
CA ILE A 341 7.32 3.52 -10.38
C ILE A 341 6.38 2.88 -9.36
N TYR A 342 6.06 1.61 -9.56
CA TYR A 342 5.07 0.92 -8.73
C TYR A 342 5.44 -0.52 -8.42
N MET A 343 4.85 -1.01 -7.32
CA MET A 343 4.78 -2.42 -6.94
C MET A 343 3.39 -2.96 -7.29
N ASP A 344 3.39 -4.14 -7.91
CA ASP A 344 2.21 -4.75 -8.49
C ASP A 344 1.78 -5.94 -7.61
N PRO A 345 0.58 -5.92 -7.00
CA PRO A 345 0.13 -6.98 -6.11
C PRO A 345 -0.44 -8.21 -6.84
N HIS A 346 -0.57 -8.20 -8.17
CA HIS A 346 -1.42 -9.20 -8.85
C HIS A 346 -0.77 -10.57 -9.07
N TYR A 347 0.34 -10.85 -8.40
CA TYR A 347 1.04 -12.13 -8.42
C TYR A 347 0.44 -13.04 -7.35
N CYS A 348 0.05 -14.26 -7.71
CA CYS A 348 -0.62 -15.18 -6.78
C CYS A 348 0.42 -16.15 -6.20
N GLN A 349 1.00 -15.79 -5.05
CA GLN A 349 2.04 -16.55 -4.38
C GLN A 349 1.44 -17.56 -3.38
N SER A 350 2.15 -18.65 -3.04
CA SER A 350 1.69 -19.55 -1.98
C SER A 350 1.68 -18.87 -0.62
N PHE A 351 0.75 -19.24 0.26
CA PHE A 351 0.73 -18.81 1.65
C PHE A 351 2.07 -19.08 2.36
N VAL A 352 2.50 -18.13 3.20
CA VAL A 352 3.66 -18.27 4.09
C VAL A 352 3.17 -18.16 5.53
N ASP A 353 3.47 -19.20 6.33
CA ASP A 353 3.17 -19.19 7.75
C ASP A 353 4.19 -18.33 8.52
N VAL A 354 3.80 -17.08 8.77
CA VAL A 354 4.61 -16.09 9.50
C VAL A 354 4.71 -16.37 11.01
N SER A 355 4.02 -17.38 11.54
CA SER A 355 4.17 -17.79 12.95
C SER A 355 5.46 -18.55 13.21
N ILE A 356 6.07 -19.10 12.15
CA ILE A 356 7.34 -19.82 12.21
C ILE A 356 8.47 -18.79 12.35
N LYS A 357 9.31 -18.90 13.38
CA LYS A 357 10.36 -17.92 13.71
C LYS A 357 11.19 -17.43 12.52
N ASP A 358 11.64 -18.36 11.67
CA ASP A 358 12.54 -18.08 10.55
C ASP A 358 11.82 -18.27 9.20
N PHE A 359 10.57 -17.80 9.09
CA PHE A 359 9.78 -17.90 7.86
C PHE A 359 10.51 -17.24 6.65
N PRO A 360 10.30 -17.74 5.42
CA PRO A 360 10.95 -17.20 4.22
C PRO A 360 10.49 -15.77 3.91
N LEU A 361 11.43 -14.90 3.57
CA LEU A 361 11.19 -13.46 3.34
C LEU A 361 11.11 -13.10 1.86
N GLU A 362 11.65 -13.93 0.98
CA GLU A 362 11.90 -13.63 -0.43
C GLU A 362 10.62 -13.22 -1.16
N SER A 363 9.52 -13.92 -0.88
CA SER A 363 8.19 -13.64 -1.46
C SER A 363 7.56 -12.31 -1.01
N PHE A 364 8.16 -11.62 -0.03
CA PHE A 364 7.73 -10.31 0.48
C PHE A 364 8.59 -9.15 -0.06
N HIS A 365 9.50 -9.42 -1.00
CA HIS A 365 10.38 -8.42 -1.60
C HIS A 365 10.31 -8.48 -3.13
N CYS A 366 10.07 -7.33 -3.78
CA CYS A 366 9.89 -7.30 -5.23
C CYS A 366 11.24 -7.11 -5.95
N PRO A 367 11.74 -8.08 -6.74
CA PRO A 367 13.02 -7.94 -7.44
C PRO A 367 12.99 -6.95 -8.60
N SER A 368 11.80 -6.66 -9.15
CA SER A 368 11.66 -5.98 -10.43
C SER A 368 10.73 -4.76 -10.34
N PRO A 369 11.27 -3.53 -10.31
CA PRO A 369 10.44 -2.33 -10.36
C PRO A 369 9.71 -2.21 -11.69
N LYS A 370 8.44 -1.77 -11.64
CA LYS A 370 7.62 -1.53 -12.84
C LYS A 370 7.38 -0.04 -13.02
N LYS A 371 7.16 0.38 -14.28
CA LYS A 371 6.84 1.77 -14.64
C LYS A 371 5.58 1.86 -15.48
N MET A 372 4.78 2.89 -15.22
CA MET A 372 3.66 3.28 -16.10
C MET A 372 3.58 4.80 -16.24
N SER A 373 3.16 5.28 -17.41
CA SER A 373 2.90 6.70 -17.61
C SER A 373 1.82 7.18 -16.64
N PHE A 374 2.01 8.37 -16.06
CA PHE A 374 1.02 9.02 -15.19
C PHE A 374 -0.38 9.11 -15.83
N LYS A 375 -0.44 9.29 -17.16
CA LYS A 375 -1.69 9.30 -17.95
C LYS A 375 -2.51 8.00 -17.86
N LYS A 376 -1.87 6.89 -17.50
CA LYS A 376 -2.50 5.56 -17.39
C LYS A 376 -2.92 5.23 -15.97
N MET A 377 -2.48 5.99 -14.98
CA MET A 377 -2.93 5.86 -13.60
C MET A 377 -4.45 6.10 -13.53
N ASP A 378 -5.15 5.42 -12.63
CA ASP A 378 -6.53 5.77 -12.32
C ASP A 378 -6.58 7.04 -11.45
N PRO A 379 -7.53 7.97 -11.68
CA PRO A 379 -7.59 9.19 -10.89
C PRO A 379 -7.97 8.94 -9.43
N SER A 380 -8.62 7.83 -9.06
CA SER A 380 -8.95 7.53 -7.67
C SER A 380 -7.75 6.94 -6.93
N CYS A 381 -7.28 7.64 -5.89
CA CYS A 381 -6.15 7.18 -5.09
C CYS A 381 -6.20 7.65 -3.64
N THR A 382 -5.32 7.08 -2.82
CA THR A 382 -5.05 7.55 -1.45
C THR A 382 -3.56 7.80 -1.35
N ILE A 383 -3.19 9.01 -0.91
CA ILE A 383 -1.81 9.42 -0.66
C ILE A 383 -1.50 9.22 0.82
N GLY A 384 -0.32 8.68 1.15
CA GLY A 384 0.12 8.50 2.52
C GLY A 384 1.30 9.40 2.90
N PHE A 385 1.27 9.92 4.13
CA PHE A 385 2.38 10.63 4.76
C PHE A 385 2.65 10.09 6.16
N TYR A 386 3.89 10.18 6.63
CA TYR A 386 4.34 9.72 7.93
C TYR A 386 5.01 10.84 8.71
N CYS A 387 4.53 11.13 9.92
CA CYS A 387 5.08 12.14 10.80
C CYS A 387 5.39 11.50 12.17
N ARG A 388 6.66 11.48 12.57
CA ARG A 388 7.07 10.91 13.87
C ARG A 388 6.60 11.80 15.02
N THR A 389 6.78 13.11 14.85
CA THR A 389 6.51 14.12 15.87
C THR A 389 5.51 15.17 15.36
N VAL A 390 5.03 16.03 16.26
CA VAL A 390 4.19 17.18 15.89
C VAL A 390 4.97 18.14 14.99
N GLN A 391 6.27 18.33 15.26
CA GLN A 391 7.13 19.18 14.45
C GLN A 391 7.29 18.66 13.02
N ASP A 392 7.38 17.33 12.84
CA ASP A 392 7.41 16.73 11.49
C ASP A 392 6.09 16.97 10.75
N PHE A 393 4.97 16.90 11.46
CA PHE A 393 3.66 17.19 10.89
C PHE A 393 3.52 18.66 10.48
N GLU A 394 3.93 19.60 11.32
CA GLU A 394 3.91 21.03 11.01
C GLU A 394 4.78 21.34 9.79
N LYS A 395 6.01 20.80 9.75
CA LYS A 395 6.92 20.93 8.60
C LYS A 395 6.30 20.36 7.32
N ALA A 396 5.76 19.15 7.37
CA ALA A 396 5.12 18.50 6.22
C ALA A 396 3.91 19.30 5.73
N SER A 397 3.05 19.74 6.65
CA SER A 397 1.88 20.56 6.34
C SER A 397 2.27 21.87 5.63
N GLU A 398 3.29 22.57 6.12
CA GLU A 398 3.77 23.80 5.50
C GLU A 398 4.36 23.58 4.11
N GLU A 399 5.22 22.57 3.94
CA GLU A 399 5.89 22.26 2.69
C GLU A 399 4.89 21.81 1.61
N ILE A 400 3.98 20.88 1.95
CA ILE A 400 2.92 20.43 1.04
C ILE A 400 1.98 21.60 0.70
N THR A 401 1.61 22.45 1.66
CA THR A 401 0.77 23.64 1.39
C THR A 401 1.45 24.59 0.41
N LYS A 402 2.78 24.79 0.50
CA LYS A 402 3.53 25.60 -0.46
C LYS A 402 3.51 24.97 -1.86
N MET A 403 3.63 23.65 -1.96
CA MET A 403 3.58 22.91 -3.23
C MET A 403 2.19 22.96 -3.89
N LEU A 404 1.12 22.82 -3.09
CA LEU A 404 -0.26 22.94 -3.57
C LEU A 404 -0.51 24.33 -4.18
N LYS A 405 0.06 25.39 -3.58
CA LYS A 405 -0.06 26.78 -4.09
C LYS A 405 0.80 27.06 -5.31
N SER A 406 1.97 26.43 -5.44
CA SER A 406 2.87 26.65 -6.58
C SER A 406 2.50 25.84 -7.82
N SER A 407 1.87 24.67 -7.63
CA SER A 407 1.45 23.78 -8.72
C SER A 407 0.15 24.23 -9.40
N SER A 408 -0.63 25.12 -8.78
CA SER A 408 -2.00 25.39 -9.21
C SER A 408 -2.05 26.43 -10.35
N LYS A 409 -2.22 25.97 -11.59
CA LYS A 409 -2.95 26.74 -12.63
C LYS A 409 -4.46 26.76 -12.36
N GLU A 410 -4.96 25.80 -11.58
CA GLU A 410 -6.36 25.69 -11.15
C GLU A 410 -6.66 26.52 -9.90
N LYS A 411 -7.93 26.88 -9.68
CA LYS A 411 -8.37 27.69 -8.51
C LYS A 411 -8.45 26.90 -7.19
N TYR A 412 -8.34 25.56 -7.21
CA TYR A 412 -8.60 24.70 -6.05
C TYR A 412 -7.50 23.65 -5.85
N PRO A 413 -6.95 23.50 -4.63
CA PRO A 413 -5.93 22.49 -4.33
C PRO A 413 -6.53 21.08 -4.26
N LEU A 414 -5.73 20.06 -4.56
CA LEU A 414 -6.16 18.64 -4.53
C LEU A 414 -6.68 18.20 -3.14
N PHE A 415 -6.06 18.74 -2.08
CA PHE A 415 -6.49 18.64 -0.70
C PHE A 415 -5.94 19.84 0.07
N THR A 416 -6.37 20.05 1.31
CA THR A 416 -5.92 21.19 2.11
C THR A 416 -5.64 20.82 3.57
N PHE A 417 -4.76 21.60 4.22
CA PHE A 417 -4.59 21.59 5.66
C PHE A 417 -5.35 22.77 6.26
N VAL A 418 -6.14 22.52 7.31
CA VAL A 418 -6.97 23.53 7.98
C VAL A 418 -6.68 23.51 9.47
N LYS A 419 -6.54 24.71 10.07
CA LYS A 419 -6.41 24.84 11.53
C LYS A 419 -7.74 24.55 12.22
N GLY A 420 -7.70 23.90 13.37
CA GLY A 420 -8.88 23.50 14.14
C GLY A 420 -9.20 22.01 14.00
N HIS A 421 -10.35 21.63 14.54
CA HIS A 421 -10.89 20.27 14.49
C HIS A 421 -11.92 20.12 13.38
N SER A 422 -12.13 18.89 12.89
CA SER A 422 -13.23 18.58 11.95
C SER A 422 -14.59 19.00 12.50
N ARG A 423 -14.86 18.73 13.78
CA ARG A 423 -16.11 19.11 14.48
C ARG A 423 -16.42 20.62 14.48
N ASP A 424 -15.40 21.46 14.32
CA ASP A 424 -15.60 22.92 14.29
C ASP A 424 -16.31 23.38 13.00
N TYR A 425 -16.32 22.50 11.98
CA TYR A 425 -16.90 22.73 10.65
C TYR A 425 -18.10 21.81 10.37
N ASP A 426 -18.55 21.05 11.37
CA ASP A 426 -19.72 20.19 11.24
C ASP A 426 -21.00 21.03 11.37
N PHE A 427 -21.52 21.48 10.22
CA PHE A 427 -22.76 22.28 10.16
C PHE A 427 -23.98 21.53 10.73
N ALA A 428 -23.92 20.20 10.89
CA ALA A 428 -25.01 19.39 11.45
C ALA A 428 -25.04 19.38 12.99
N ALA A 429 -23.99 19.88 13.66
CA ALA A 429 -23.87 19.86 15.13
C ALA A 429 -24.35 21.16 15.82
N SER A 430 -24.90 22.11 15.07
CA SER A 430 -25.61 23.24 15.69
C SER A 430 -26.96 22.75 16.24
N PRO A 431 -27.31 22.98 17.53
CA PRO A 431 -28.62 22.63 18.01
C PRO A 431 -29.64 23.49 17.27
N LEU A 432 -30.33 22.88 16.30
CA LEU A 432 -31.46 23.48 15.63
C LEU A 432 -32.50 23.80 16.69
N HIS A 433 -32.63 25.07 17.03
CA HIS A 433 -33.89 25.59 17.53
C HIS A 433 -34.94 25.22 16.47
N GLU A 434 -35.90 24.38 16.86
CA GLU A 434 -37.06 24.02 16.05
C GLU A 434 -37.87 25.28 15.69
N GLU A 435 -37.56 25.91 14.56
CA GLU A 435 -38.53 26.75 13.87
C GLU A 435 -39.33 25.87 12.92
N ARG A 436 -40.59 25.64 13.31
CA ARG A 436 -41.59 24.86 12.59
C ARG A 436 -41.81 25.38 11.16
N ASP A 437 -41.72 24.44 10.22
CA ASP A 437 -42.51 24.27 8.99
C ASP A 437 -43.06 25.54 8.29
N LEU A 438 -42.40 25.92 7.20
CA LEU A 438 -42.94 26.82 6.16
C LEU A 438 -42.86 26.18 4.76
N PHE A 439 -43.35 24.94 4.61
CA PHE A 439 -43.60 24.38 3.27
C PHE A 439 -45.03 23.88 3.17
N SER A 440 -45.72 24.34 2.14
CA SER A 440 -47.10 23.95 1.87
C SER A 440 -47.19 22.49 1.39
N GLU A 441 -48.30 21.82 1.66
CA GLU A 441 -48.55 20.42 1.24
C GLU A 441 -48.46 20.21 -0.29
N GLU A 442 -48.51 21.29 -1.08
CA GLU A 442 -48.38 21.26 -2.53
C GLU A 442 -46.92 21.11 -2.98
N GLU A 443 -45.98 21.69 -2.23
CA GLU A 443 -44.53 21.57 -2.49
C GLU A 443 -44.02 20.16 -2.12
N LYS A 444 -44.55 19.57 -1.04
CA LYS A 444 -44.25 18.18 -0.64
C LYS A 444 -44.69 17.16 -1.70
N ARG A 445 -45.76 17.45 -2.45
CA ARG A 445 -46.22 16.58 -3.56
C ARG A 445 -45.36 16.73 -4.82
N ARG A 446 -44.78 17.89 -5.09
CA ARG A 446 -43.82 18.09 -6.19
C ARG A 446 -42.49 17.38 -5.93
N LEU A 447 -42.02 17.35 -4.68
CA LEU A 447 -40.79 16.65 -4.28
C LEU A 447 -40.89 15.12 -4.41
N LYS A 448 -42.07 14.52 -4.26
CA LYS A 448 -42.26 13.06 -4.44
C LYS A 448 -42.24 12.59 -5.90
N ARG A 449 -42.17 13.49 -6.89
CA ARG A 449 -42.23 13.14 -8.32
C ARG A 449 -40.87 13.06 -9.01
N PHE A 450 -39.77 13.36 -8.29
CA PHE A 450 -38.42 13.16 -8.78
C PHE A 450 -37.89 11.82 -8.28
N SER A 451 -37.84 10.85 -9.19
CA SER A 451 -37.18 9.55 -8.98
C SER A 451 -35.69 9.75 -8.71
N THR A 452 -35.20 9.06 -7.67
CA THR A 452 -33.83 9.07 -7.14
C THR A 452 -32.78 8.40 -8.05
N GLU A 453 -32.99 8.35 -9.37
CA GLU A 453 -32.07 7.66 -10.30
C GLU A 453 -31.17 8.59 -11.13
N GLU A 454 -31.21 9.91 -10.96
CA GLU A 454 -30.51 10.80 -11.92
C GLU A 454 -29.58 11.87 -11.34
N PHE A 455 -29.07 11.71 -10.12
CA PHE A 455 -28.04 12.65 -9.62
C PHE A 455 -26.94 11.96 -8.80
N VAL A 456 -25.72 11.97 -9.35
CA VAL A 456 -24.47 11.70 -8.66
C VAL A 456 -23.95 13.04 -8.14
N LEU A 457 -23.73 13.14 -6.84
CA LEU A 457 -23.06 14.29 -6.23
C LEU A 457 -21.54 14.05 -6.21
N LEU A 458 -20.84 15.10 -6.66
CA LEU A 458 -19.42 15.17 -7.01
C LEU A 458 -18.46 14.77 -5.89
#